data_AF-A0A387H5P7-F1
#
_entry.id   AF-A0A387H5P7-F1
#
_cell.length_a   1.000
_cell.length_b   1.000
_cell.length_c   1.000
_cell.angle_alpha   90.00
_cell.angle_beta   90.00
_cell.angle_gamma   90.00
#
_symmetry.space_group_name_H-M   'P 1'
#
loop_
_entity.id
_entity.type
_entity.pdbx_description
1 polymer ?
#
loop_
_entity_poly.entity_id
_entity_poly.type
_entity_poly.pdbx_seq_one_letter_code
_entity_poly.pdbx_strand_id
1 'polypeptide(L)'
;MRFNPTALKAAAVATLAAATLGGALAAPASAAPGVPTISVGSKSTHGVWCVQKAVNNWAERTGHGRPLGEDGVFGAGTKAWVVKFQVASGLNNDGKVGPQTGKSILDNAGGYRNYCWTYVPSPN
;
A
#
# COMPACT_ATOMS: atom_id res chain seq x y z
N MET A 1 -2.09 7.76 -44.65
CA MET A 1 -3.22 8.22 -43.80
C MET A 1 -3.16 7.46 -42.48
N ARG A 2 -2.93 8.16 -41.37
CA ARG A 2 -2.94 7.61 -40.01
C ARG A 2 -4.29 7.95 -39.37
N PHE A 3 -5.07 6.94 -39.02
CA PHE A 3 -6.29 7.10 -38.22
C PHE A 3 -6.06 6.48 -36.84
N ASN A 4 -6.23 7.30 -35.81
CA ASN A 4 -6.01 7.01 -34.39
C ASN A 4 -7.37 7.08 -33.67
N PRO A 5 -7.88 5.99 -33.04
CA PRO A 5 -9.12 6.07 -32.29
C PRO A 5 -8.86 6.14 -30.77
N THR A 6 -9.15 7.31 -30.22
CA THR A 6 -9.97 7.53 -29.00
C THR A 6 -9.96 6.48 -27.90
N ALA A 7 -9.41 6.86 -26.74
CA ALA A 7 -9.98 6.49 -25.44
C ALA A 7 -10.15 7.74 -24.58
N LEU A 8 -11.40 7.94 -24.19
CA LEU A 8 -12.01 9.01 -23.40
C LEU A 8 -11.12 9.52 -22.25
N LYS A 9 -10.95 10.84 -22.21
CA LYS A 9 -10.59 11.60 -21.01
C LYS A 9 -11.73 11.41 -19.99
N ALA A 10 -11.53 10.55 -19.00
CA ALA A 10 -12.43 10.46 -17.86
C ALA A 10 -12.13 11.61 -16.90
N ALA A 11 -13.15 12.46 -16.74
CA ALA A 11 -13.18 13.59 -15.83
C ALA A 11 -13.09 13.15 -14.36
N ALA A 12 -12.45 13.99 -13.54
CA ALA A 12 -12.78 14.11 -12.13
C ALA A 12 -12.93 15.61 -11.82
N VAL A 13 -14.16 16.09 -11.94
CA VAL A 13 -14.61 17.33 -11.33
C VAL A 13 -14.78 17.05 -9.85
N ALA A 14 -14.05 17.76 -8.99
CA ALA A 14 -14.34 17.82 -7.56
C ALA A 14 -14.61 19.28 -7.21
N THR A 15 -15.89 19.61 -7.13
CA THR A 15 -16.43 20.88 -6.63
C THR A 15 -16.05 21.07 -5.16
N LEU A 16 -15.57 22.27 -4.83
CA LEU A 16 -15.39 22.75 -3.46
C LEU A 16 -16.74 22.79 -2.74
N ALA A 17 -16.86 22.06 -1.63
CA ALA A 17 -17.96 22.18 -0.68
C ALA A 17 -17.39 22.39 0.73
N ALA A 18 -18.12 23.21 1.48
CA ALA A 18 -17.71 23.94 2.67
C ALA A 18 -17.40 23.08 3.92
N ALA A 19 -16.72 23.74 4.87
CA ALA A 19 -16.21 23.24 6.14
C ALA A 19 -17.28 22.68 7.10
N THR A 20 -16.96 21.54 7.72
CA THR A 20 -17.47 21.12 9.03
C THR A 20 -16.28 20.86 9.96
N LEU A 21 -16.32 21.49 11.14
CA LEU A 21 -15.32 21.38 12.20
C LEU A 21 -15.15 19.91 12.67
N GLY A 22 -13.92 19.41 12.69
CA GLY A 22 -13.57 18.16 13.39
C GLY A 22 -13.54 16.91 12.51
N GLY A 23 -12.47 16.74 11.75
CA GLY A 23 -12.15 15.49 11.09
C GLY A 23 -10.80 15.64 10.41
N ALA A 24 -9.79 14.90 10.84
CA ALA A 24 -8.48 14.93 10.22
C ALA A 24 -8.63 14.65 8.72
N LEU A 25 -8.42 15.67 7.89
CA LEU A 25 -8.19 15.50 6.47
C LEU A 25 -6.85 14.78 6.36
N ALA A 26 -6.89 13.45 6.33
CA ALA A 26 -5.75 12.65 5.92
C ALA A 26 -5.39 13.11 4.51
N ALA A 27 -4.34 13.91 4.40
CA ALA A 27 -3.75 14.32 3.14
C ALA A 27 -3.55 13.07 2.27
N PRO A 28 -3.64 13.21 0.92
CA PRO A 28 -3.30 12.09 0.05
C PRO A 28 -1.86 11.73 0.38
N ALA A 29 -1.65 10.55 0.95
CA ALA A 29 -0.31 10.05 1.17
C ALA A 29 0.30 9.92 -0.24
N SER A 30 1.27 10.78 -0.54
CA SER A 30 1.88 10.92 -1.87
C SER A 30 2.69 9.69 -2.20
N ALA A 31 2.25 8.96 -3.23
CA ALA A 31 2.86 7.73 -3.69
C ALA A 31 4.03 7.96 -4.63
N ALA A 32 4.90 6.96 -4.72
CA ALA A 32 5.87 6.81 -5.78
C ALA A 32 5.08 6.95 -7.08
N PRO A 33 5.46 7.85 -7.99
CA PRO A 33 4.60 8.32 -9.07
C PRO A 33 4.13 7.13 -9.92
N GLY A 34 2.92 6.64 -9.65
CA GLY A 34 2.27 5.55 -10.39
C GLY A 34 1.80 4.32 -9.59
N VAL A 35 2.26 4.09 -8.36
CA VAL A 35 1.83 2.89 -7.60
C VAL A 35 0.61 3.21 -6.71
N PRO A 36 -0.56 2.60 -6.94
CA PRO A 36 -1.74 2.84 -6.10
C PRO A 36 -1.58 2.23 -4.70
N THR A 37 -2.35 2.74 -3.74
CA THR A 37 -2.45 2.16 -2.39
C THR A 37 -2.86 0.68 -2.48
N ILE A 38 -2.16 -0.17 -1.73
CA ILE A 38 -2.45 -1.61 -1.68
C ILE A 38 -3.37 -1.88 -0.49
N SER A 39 -4.49 -2.56 -0.73
CA SER A 39 -5.46 -2.93 0.29
C SER A 39 -6.30 -4.12 -0.18
N VAL A 40 -7.33 -4.49 0.58
CA VAL A 40 -8.21 -5.61 0.21
C VAL A 40 -8.79 -5.40 -1.19
N GLY A 41 -8.66 -6.41 -2.04
CA GLY A 41 -9.10 -6.38 -3.44
C GLY A 41 -8.10 -5.78 -4.44
N SER A 42 -6.90 -5.37 -3.99
CA SER A 42 -5.84 -4.93 -4.89
C SER A 42 -5.46 -6.02 -5.90
N LYS A 43 -5.33 -5.63 -7.18
CA LYS A 43 -4.97 -6.54 -8.29
C LYS A 43 -3.46 -6.74 -8.46
N SER A 44 -2.62 -6.00 -7.72
CA SER A 44 -1.16 -6.08 -7.83
C SER A 44 -0.63 -7.28 -7.03
N THR A 45 -0.58 -8.46 -7.65
CA THR A 45 -0.07 -9.68 -6.99
C THR A 45 1.36 -9.50 -6.46
N HIS A 46 2.23 -8.85 -7.23
CA HIS A 46 3.61 -8.58 -6.82
C HIS A 46 3.70 -7.58 -5.65
N GLY A 47 2.88 -6.52 -5.67
CA GLY A 47 2.83 -5.55 -4.57
C GLY A 47 2.32 -6.18 -3.28
N VAL A 48 1.26 -6.99 -3.38
CA VAL A 48 0.71 -7.71 -2.22
C VAL A 48 1.71 -8.73 -1.69
N TRP A 49 2.38 -9.49 -2.57
CA TRP A 49 3.43 -10.41 -2.17
C TRP A 49 4.56 -9.70 -1.42
N CYS A 50 5.00 -8.53 -1.92
CA CYS A 50 5.99 -7.70 -1.24
C CYS A 50 5.54 -7.25 0.16
N VAL A 51 4.26 -6.91 0.33
CA VAL A 51 3.68 -6.60 1.65
C VAL A 51 3.72 -7.83 2.55
N GLN A 52 3.25 -8.99 2.07
CA GLN A 52 3.22 -10.24 2.84
C GLN A 52 4.63 -10.68 3.25
N LYS A 53 5.59 -10.64 2.32
CA LYS A 53 7.01 -10.95 2.57
C LYS A 53 7.59 -10.03 3.65
N ALA A 54 7.41 -8.72 3.53
CA ALA A 54 7.93 -7.76 4.50
C ALA A 54 7.30 -7.92 5.89
N VAL A 55 5.99 -8.17 5.94
CA VAL A 55 5.28 -8.42 7.20
C VAL A 55 5.71 -9.74 7.84
N ASN A 56 5.95 -10.80 7.05
CA ASN A 56 6.53 -12.05 7.55
C ASN A 56 7.95 -11.85 8.09
N ASN A 57 8.80 -11.10 7.38
CA ASN A 57 10.16 -10.79 7.86
C ASN A 57 10.15 -9.96 9.15
N TRP A 58 9.16 -9.07 9.30
CA TRP A 58 8.95 -8.32 10.54
C TRP A 58 8.47 -9.23 11.66
N ALA A 59 7.42 -10.02 11.42
CA ALA A 59 6.86 -10.94 12.38
C ALA A 59 7.91 -11.96 12.87
N GLU A 60 8.74 -12.49 11.97
CA GLU A 60 9.78 -13.45 12.31
C GLU A 60 10.82 -12.82 13.26
N ARG A 61 11.33 -11.62 12.94
CA ARG A 61 12.34 -10.96 13.79
C ARG A 61 11.80 -10.51 15.15
N THR A 62 10.49 -10.29 15.26
CA THR A 62 9.84 -9.90 16.52
C THR A 62 9.22 -11.08 17.27
N GLY A 63 9.49 -12.33 16.85
CA GLY A 63 9.06 -13.53 17.57
C GLY A 63 7.61 -13.98 17.31
N HIS A 64 6.95 -13.45 16.27
CA HIS A 64 5.61 -13.86 15.82
C HIS A 64 5.62 -14.93 14.71
N GLY A 65 6.80 -15.34 14.23
CA GLY A 65 6.95 -16.34 13.16
C GLY A 65 6.56 -15.81 11.78
N ARG A 66 6.07 -16.70 10.91
CA ARG A 66 5.65 -16.38 9.52
C ARG A 66 4.14 -16.59 9.36
N PRO A 67 3.31 -15.61 9.77
CA PRO A 67 1.88 -15.81 9.90
C PRO A 67 1.10 -15.70 8.58
N LEU A 68 1.71 -15.18 7.52
CA LEU A 68 1.05 -14.98 6.23
C LEU A 68 1.56 -15.98 5.19
N GLY A 69 0.62 -16.55 4.44
CA GLY A 69 0.94 -17.08 3.11
C GLY A 69 1.35 -15.93 2.19
N GLU A 70 2.40 -16.14 1.41
CA GLU A 70 2.88 -15.17 0.43
C GLU A 70 2.26 -15.48 -0.94
N ASP A 71 0.93 -15.46 -1.00
CA ASP A 71 0.11 -15.82 -2.17
C ASP A 71 -0.18 -14.64 -3.11
N GLY A 72 0.22 -13.43 -2.73
CA GLY A 72 -0.07 -12.21 -3.48
C GLY A 72 -1.55 -11.79 -3.45
N VAL A 73 -2.36 -12.33 -2.54
CA VAL A 73 -3.78 -12.00 -2.37
C VAL A 73 -3.98 -11.20 -1.08
N PHE A 74 -4.48 -9.97 -1.20
CA PHE A 74 -4.70 -9.10 -0.03
C PHE A 74 -6.06 -9.43 0.59
N GLY A 75 -6.10 -10.51 1.37
CA GLY A 75 -7.29 -10.95 2.10
C GLY A 75 -7.43 -10.29 3.48
N ALA A 76 -8.45 -10.74 4.23
CA ALA A 76 -8.66 -10.31 5.62
C ALA A 76 -7.47 -10.63 6.54
N GLY A 77 -6.81 -11.78 6.33
CA GLY A 77 -5.60 -12.16 7.07
C GLY A 77 -4.44 -11.20 6.84
N THR A 78 -4.14 -10.86 5.58
CA THR A 78 -3.13 -9.86 5.23
C THR A 78 -3.46 -8.50 5.83
N LYS A 79 -4.73 -8.05 5.74
CA LYS A 79 -5.17 -6.80 6.37
C LYS A 79 -4.89 -6.76 7.86
N ALA A 80 -5.28 -7.80 8.60
CA ALA A 80 -5.11 -7.86 10.05
C ALA A 80 -3.63 -7.76 10.46
N TRP A 81 -2.74 -8.41 9.71
CA TRP A 81 -1.30 -8.35 9.98
C TRP A 81 -0.66 -7.04 9.53
N VAL A 82 -1.16 -6.39 8.47
CA VAL A 82 -0.76 -5.03 8.11
C VAL A 82 -1.13 -4.05 9.22
N VAL A 83 -2.33 -4.17 9.83
CA VAL A 83 -2.72 -3.35 10.98
C VAL A 83 -1.73 -3.54 12.15
N LYS A 84 -1.39 -4.78 12.49
CA LYS A 84 -0.40 -5.06 13.56
C LYS A 84 0.96 -4.46 13.26
N PHE A 85 1.43 -4.62 12.02
CA PHE A 85 2.67 -4.03 11.55
C PHE A 85 2.65 -2.50 11.65
N GLN A 86 1.55 -1.86 11.23
CA GLN A 86 1.37 -0.42 11.32
C GLN A 86 1.42 0.09 12.76
N VAL A 87 0.70 -0.57 13.69
CA VAL A 87 0.73 -0.25 15.12
C VAL A 87 2.16 -0.34 15.67
N ALA A 88 2.86 -1.45 15.39
CA ALA A 88 4.24 -1.64 15.85
C ALA A 88 5.23 -0.64 15.23
N SER A 89 4.92 -0.11 14.04
CA SER A 89 5.74 0.87 13.33
C SER A 89 5.36 2.33 13.65
N GLY A 90 4.39 2.58 14.53
CA GLY A 90 3.90 3.93 14.84
C GLY A 90 3.20 4.62 13.67
N LEU A 91 2.58 3.84 12.76
CA LEU A 91 1.89 4.33 11.57
C LEU A 91 0.37 4.37 11.77
N ASN A 92 -0.34 5.06 10.86
CA ASN A 92 -1.79 4.94 10.76
C ASN A 92 -2.19 3.47 10.57
N ASN A 93 -3.12 2.97 11.38
CA ASN A 93 -3.44 1.54 11.53
C ASN A 93 -4.71 1.13 10.76
N ASP A 94 -4.90 1.67 9.56
CA ASP A 94 -6.09 1.47 8.71
C ASP A 94 -6.09 0.15 7.91
N GLY A 95 -4.99 -0.62 7.97
CA GLY A 95 -4.82 -1.86 7.22
C GLY A 95 -4.60 -1.63 5.71
N LYS A 96 -4.24 -0.41 5.30
CA LYS A 96 -3.93 -0.05 3.92
C LYS A 96 -2.46 0.32 3.79
N VAL A 97 -1.82 -0.16 2.74
CA VAL A 97 -0.43 0.18 2.45
C VAL A 97 -0.42 1.40 1.54
N GLY A 98 -0.53 2.57 2.15
CA GLY A 98 -0.21 3.84 1.54
C GLY A 98 1.30 4.12 1.61
N PRO A 99 1.78 5.24 1.04
CA PRO A 99 3.21 5.54 0.89
C PRO A 99 4.05 5.47 2.15
N GLN A 100 3.59 6.04 3.27
CA GLN A 100 4.32 5.96 4.53
C GLN A 100 4.45 4.52 5.03
N THR A 101 3.35 3.75 4.94
CA THR A 101 3.38 2.32 5.23
C THR A 101 4.26 1.56 4.26
N GLY A 102 4.20 1.88 2.97
CA GLY A 102 4.97 1.19 1.96
C GLY A 102 6.46 1.48 2.03
N LYS A 103 6.89 2.68 2.46
CA LYS A 103 8.29 2.92 2.86
C LYS A 103 8.73 1.93 3.95
N SER A 104 7.93 1.80 5.01
CA SER A 104 8.23 0.84 6.09
C SER A 104 8.25 -0.60 5.55
N ILE A 105 7.30 -1.00 4.69
CA ILE A 105 7.31 -2.30 4.02
C ILE A 105 8.62 -2.51 3.24
N LEU A 106 9.10 -1.53 2.47
CA LEU A 106 10.35 -1.62 1.73
C LEU A 106 11.57 -1.72 2.64
N ASP A 107 11.57 -1.06 3.79
CA ASP A 107 12.63 -1.16 4.80
C ASP A 107 12.64 -2.58 5.44
N ASN A 108 11.50 -3.28 5.42
CA ASN A 108 11.30 -4.62 5.97
C ASN A 108 11.36 -5.74 4.90
N ALA A 109 11.50 -5.40 3.62
CA ALA A 109 11.51 -6.36 2.50
C ALA A 109 12.81 -7.17 2.38
N GLY A 110 13.87 -6.80 3.10
CA GLY A 110 15.18 -7.46 3.03
C GLY A 110 15.80 -7.36 1.63
N GLY A 111 16.37 -8.47 1.14
CA GLY A 111 16.99 -8.54 -0.19
C GLY A 111 16.05 -8.23 -1.38
N TYR A 112 14.74 -8.20 -1.15
CA TYR A 112 13.74 -7.89 -2.18
C TYR A 112 13.42 -6.40 -2.31
N ARG A 113 14.08 -5.51 -1.57
CA ARG A 113 13.78 -4.07 -1.58
C ARG A 113 13.74 -3.48 -3.00
N ASN A 114 14.76 -3.72 -3.83
CA ASN A 114 14.83 -3.16 -5.19
C ASN A 114 13.71 -3.69 -6.10
N TYR A 115 13.35 -4.96 -5.93
CA TYR A 115 12.23 -5.56 -6.64
C TYR A 115 10.90 -4.96 -6.20
N CYS A 116 10.69 -4.84 -4.89
CA CYS A 116 9.44 -4.36 -4.31
C CYS A 116 9.21 -2.87 -4.51
N TRP A 117 10.27 -2.08 -4.73
CA TRP A 117 10.17 -0.63 -4.92
C TRP A 117 9.24 -0.24 -6.08
N THR A 118 9.22 -1.02 -7.17
CA THR A 118 8.34 -0.76 -8.33
C THR A 118 6.87 -1.12 -8.08
N TYR A 119 6.56 -1.91 -7.05
CA TYR A 119 5.22 -2.45 -6.80
C TYR A 119 4.58 -1.98 -5.49
N VAL A 120 5.34 -1.35 -4.60
CA VAL A 120 4.89 -0.86 -3.30
C VAL A 120 4.93 0.66 -3.29
N PRO A 121 3.84 1.34 -2.89
CA PRO A 121 3.82 2.80 -2.87
C PRO A 121 4.81 3.32 -1.82
N SER A 122 5.70 4.24 -2.17
CA SER A 122 6.64 4.87 -1.22
C SER A 122 6.74 6.37 -1.47
N PRO A 123 7.17 7.21 -0.52
CA PRO A 123 7.50 8.60 -0.80
C PRO A 123 8.64 8.67 -1.83
N ASN A 124 8.73 9.80 -2.54
CA ASN A 124 9.89 10.14 -3.37
C ASN A 124 11.13 10.39 -2.52
#